data_AF-A0A373MZ63-F1
#
_entry.id   AF-A0A373MZ63-F1
#
_cell.length_a   1.000
_cell.length_b   1.000
_cell.length_c   1.000
_cell.angle_alpha   90.00
_cell.angle_beta   90.00
_cell.angle_gamma   90.00
#
_symmetry.space_group_name_H-M   'P 1'
#
loop_
_entity.id
_entity.type
_entity.pdbx_description
1 polymer ?
#
loop_
_entity_poly.entity_id
_entity_poly.type
_entity_poly.pdbx_seq_one_letter_code
_entity_poly.pdbx_strand_id
1 'polypeptide(L)' 'MTIKEIRERSGLSQGAFCKRYGIPKGTLCHWESGERKPPSYVLNLLERVVEQDKIRGEN' A
#
# COMPACT_ATOMS: atom_id res chain seq x y z
N MET A 1 10.57 -2.13 -2.61
CA MET A 1 10.04 -1.17 -1.62
C MET A 1 9.40 -1.92 -0.47
N THR A 2 9.34 -1.31 0.71
CA THR A 2 8.50 -1.76 1.83
C THR A 2 7.05 -1.36 1.58
N ILE A 3 6.11 -1.99 2.30
CA ILE A 3 4.68 -1.61 2.22
C ILE A 3 4.44 -0.15 2.66
N LYS A 4 5.24 0.34 3.62
CA LYS A 4 5.14 1.69 4.15
C LYS A 4 5.49 2.72 3.08
N GLU A 5 6.59 2.50 2.36
CA GLU A 5 7.01 3.36 1.26
C GLU A 5 5.97 3.38 0.13
N ILE A 6 5.36 2.22 -0.20
CA ILE A 6 4.30 2.13 -1.22
C ILE A 6 3.08 2.97 -0.81
N ARG A 7 2.65 2.88 0.46
CA ARG A 7 1.55 3.72 0.97
C ARG A 7 1.89 5.20 0.93
N GLU A 8 3.10 5.57 1.37
CA GLU A 8 3.53 6.96 1.40
C GLU A 8 3.56 7.56 -0.01
N ARG A 9 4.02 6.79 -1.00
CA ARG A 9 3.98 7.20 -2.41
C ARG A 9 2.57 7.45 -2.93
N SER A 10 1.57 6.72 -2.43
CA SER A 10 0.18 6.95 -2.82
C SER A 10 -0.41 8.24 -2.23
N GLY A 11 0.29 8.91 -1.30
CA GLY A 11 -0.21 10.09 -0.60
C GLY A 11 -1.38 9.83 0.35
N LEU A 12 -1.72 8.56 0.63
CA LEU A 12 -2.88 8.20 1.44
C LEU A 12 -2.49 7.96 2.90
N SER A 13 -3.40 8.33 3.80
CA SER A 13 -3.35 7.86 5.19
C SER A 13 -3.51 6.34 5.25
N GLN A 14 -3.07 5.72 6.35
CA GLN A 14 -3.17 4.27 6.54
C GLN A 14 -4.60 3.74 6.35
N GLY A 15 -5.61 4.46 6.87
CA GLY A 15 -7.01 4.10 6.74
C GLY A 15 -7.54 4.25 5.30
N ALA A 16 -7.18 5.33 4.61
CA ALA A 16 -7.59 5.54 3.22
C ALA A 16 -6.95 4.50 2.28
N PHE A 17 -5.68 4.16 2.51
CA PHE A 17 -4.98 3.12 1.78
C PHE A 17 -5.64 1.74 1.98
N CYS A 18 -5.96 1.38 3.22
CA CYS A 18 -6.69 0.15 3.53
C CYS A 18 -8.03 0.08 2.79
N LYS A 19 -8.80 1.17 2.83
CA LYS A 19 -10.11 1.24 2.17
C LYS A 19 -9.98 1.13 0.64
N ARG A 20 -9.00 1.81 0.04
CA ARG A 20 -8.82 1.83 -1.42
C ARG A 20 -8.40 0.47 -1.97
N TYR A 21 -7.46 -0.20 -1.30
CA TYR A 21 -6.87 -1.46 -1.79
C TYR A 21 -7.43 -2.72 -1.13
N GLY A 22 -8.47 -2.59 -0.30
CA GLY A 22 -9.12 -3.73 0.35
C GLY A 22 -8.24 -4.46 1.37
N ILE A 23 -7.28 -3.77 1.98
CA ILE A 23 -6.35 -4.36 2.95
C ILE A 23 -6.91 -4.13 4.37
N PRO A 24 -7.06 -5.18 5.21
CA PRO A 24 -7.45 -4.99 6.59
C PRO A 24 -6.41 -4.15 7.35
N LYS A 25 -6.87 -3.20 8.18
CA LYS A 25 -5.98 -2.28 8.92
C LYS A 25 -4.97 -3.00 9.80
N GLY A 26 -5.38 -4.09 10.46
CA GLY A 26 -4.46 -4.91 11.28
C GLY A 26 -3.37 -5.56 10.44
N THR A 27 -3.69 -6.06 9.24
CA THR A 27 -2.72 -6.62 8.30
C THR A 27 -1.70 -5.58 7.87
N LEU A 28 -2.15 -4.38 7.48
CA LEU A 28 -1.25 -3.29 7.13
C LEU A 28 -0.36 -2.87 8.30
N CYS A 29 -0.91 -2.81 9.52
CA CYS A 29 -0.16 -2.50 10.72
C CYS A 29 0.97 -3.51 10.98
N HIS A 30 0.67 -4.82 10.94
CA HIS A 30 1.69 -5.86 11.12
C HIS A 30 2.76 -5.83 10.03
N TRP A 31 2.40 -5.44 8.80
CA TRP A 31 3.37 -5.29 7.72
C TRP A 31 4.25 -4.05 7.89
N GLU A 32 3.68 -2.92 8.31
CA GLU A 32 4.43 -1.68 8.53
C GLU A 32 5.29 -1.71 9.80
N SER A 33 4.87 -2.44 10.84
CA SER A 33 5.66 -2.68 12.06
C SER A 33 6.79 -3.68 11.86
N GLY A 34 6.76 -4.47 10.77
CA GLY A 34 7.71 -5.54 10.51
C GLY A 34 7.43 -6.84 11.26
N GLU A 35 6.35 -6.92 12.04
CA GLU A 35 5.90 -8.14 12.72
C GLU A 35 5.65 -9.28 11.72
N ARG A 36 5.08 -8.93 10.56
CA ARG A 36 4.88 -9.86 9.44
C ARG A 36 5.43 -9.25 8.16
N LYS A 37 6.02 -10.09 7.31
CA LYS A 37 6.44 -9.65 5.98
C LYS A 37 5.30 -9.88 4.98
N PRO A 38 4.88 -8.87 4.20
CA PRO A 38 3.96 -9.09 3.10
C PRO A 38 4.60 -10.03 2.07
N PRO A 39 3.82 -10.92 1.43
CA PRO A 39 4.33 -11.70 0.31
C PRO A 39 4.91 -10.79 -0.78
N SER A 40 6.00 -11.21 -1.42
CA SER A 40 6.68 -10.41 -2.45
C SER A 40 5.75 -10.00 -3.60
N TYR A 41 4.84 -10.89 -4.02
CA TYR A 41 3.88 -10.59 -5.07
C TYR A 41 2.91 -9.45 -4.68
N VAL A 42 2.55 -9.33 -3.40
CA VAL A 42 1.66 -8.26 -2.92
C VAL A 42 2.36 -6.92 -3.02
N LEU A 43 3.64 -6.85 -2.64
CA LEU A 43 4.45 -5.62 -2.78
C LEU A 43 4.53 -5.19 -4.26
N ASN A 44 4.87 -6.13 -5.15
CA ASN A 44 5.02 -5.84 -6.58
C ASN A 44 3.70 -5.38 -7.22
N LEU A 45 2.57 -6.00 -6.84
CA LEU A 45 1.26 -5.62 -7.36
C LEU A 45 0.81 -4.25 -6.82
N LEU A 46 0.96 -4.01 -5.50
CA LEU A 46 0.58 -2.74 -4.90
C LEU A 46 1.43 -1.59 -5.42
N GLU A 47 2.74 -1.77 -5.59
CA GLU A 47 3.62 -0.76 -6.19
C GLU A 47 3.13 -0.35 -7.58
N ARG A 48 2.83 -1.32 -8.45
CA ARG A 48 2.32 -1.05 -9.80
C ARG A 48 0.97 -0.35 -9.80
N VAL A 49 0.02 -0.82 -8.99
CA VAL A 49 -1.33 -0.26 -8.95
C VAL A 49 -1.32 1.14 -8.34
N VAL A 50 -0.54 1.37 -7.27
CA VAL A 50 -0.39 2.71 -6.68
C VAL A 50 0.15 3.71 -7.70
N GLU A 51 1.16 3.32 -8.49
CA GLU A 51 1.72 4.19 -9.51
C GLU A 51 0.70 4.50 -10.63
N GLN A 52 -0.05 3.50 -11.09
CA GLN A 52 -1.11 3.68 -12.08
C GLN A 52 -2.22 4.61 -11.56
N ASP A 53 -2.59 4.46 -10.30
CA ASP A 53 -3.63 5.25 -9.65
C ASP A 53 -3.25 6.73 -9.49
N LYS A 54 -1.96 7.04 -9.29
CA LYS A 54 -1.45 8.41 -9.28
C LYS A 54 -1.60 9.08 -10.65
N ILE A 55 -1.14 8.41 -11.70
CA ILE A 55 -1.20 8.93 -13.08
C ILE A 55 -2.66 9.21 -13.50
N ARG A 56 -3.60 8.37 -13.05
CA ARG A 56 -5.03 8.54 -13.35
C ARG A 56 -5.72 9.64 -12.54
N GLY A 57 -5.19 9.99 -11.36
CA GLY A 57 -5.75 11.03 -10.50
C GLY A 57 -5.22 12.44 -10.78
N GLU A 58 -4.20 12.57 -11.64
CA GLU A 58 -3.56 13.85 -12.02
C GLU A 58 -4.11 14.43 -13.35
N ASN A 59 -5.13 13.81 -13.95
CA ASN A 59 -5.86 14.32 -15.13
C ASN A 59 -7.26 14.81 -14.78
#